data_AF-A0A0D1A2H7-F1
#
_entry.id   AF-A0A0D1A2H7-F1
#
_cell.length_a   1.000
_cell.length_b   1.000
_cell.length_c   1.000
_cell.angle_alpha   90.00
_cell.angle_beta   90.00
_cell.angle_gamma   90.00
#
_symmetry.space_group_name_H-M   'P 1'
#
loop_
_entity.id
_entity.type
_entity.pdbx_description
1 polymer ?
#
loop_
_entity_poly.entity_id
_entity_poly.type
_entity_poly.pdbx_seq_one_letter_code
_entity_poly.pdbx_strand_id
1 'polypeptide(L)' 'MPWESKLGGYPAFTQCDPRYYDKNLERFNTLLLQLDCEDECDLMFGDAGVANFFINEEDLKKLDFTKVLYNWDCC' A
#
# COMPACT_ATOMS: atom_id res chain seq x y z
N MET A 1 -14.54 -3.09 10.66
CA MET A 1 -14.46 -1.80 9.95
C MET A 1 -13.53 -2.07 8.78
N PRO A 2 -14.03 -2.19 7.54
CA PRO A 2 -13.15 -2.21 6.37
C PRO A 2 -12.24 -0.97 6.44
N TRP A 3 -11.02 -1.12 5.96
CA TRP A 3 -10.11 0.01 5.86
C TRP A 3 -10.59 0.93 4.74
N GLU A 4 -10.38 2.23 4.85
CA GLU A 4 -10.76 3.10 3.74
C GLU A 4 -9.69 3.07 2.64
N SER A 5 -10.13 3.04 1.39
CA SER A 5 -9.30 3.40 0.24
C SER A 5 -8.88 4.87 0.36
N LYS A 6 -7.59 5.16 0.16
CA LYS A 6 -7.02 6.49 0.44
C LYS A 6 -5.75 6.80 -0.33
N LEU A 7 -5.47 8.10 -0.45
CA LEU A 7 -4.20 8.65 -0.93
C LEU A 7 -3.41 9.20 0.26
N GLY A 8 -2.15 8.77 0.41
CA GLY A 8 -1.34 9.19 1.55
C GLY A 8 -1.81 8.63 2.90
N GLY A 9 -1.23 9.18 3.98
CA GLY A 9 -1.50 8.75 5.35
C GLY A 9 -0.74 7.48 5.75
N TYR A 10 -1.24 6.80 6.78
CA TYR A 10 -0.64 5.56 7.32
C TYR A 10 -1.29 4.32 6.68
N PRO A 11 -0.52 3.33 6.22
CA PRO A 11 -1.07 2.13 5.60
C PRO A 11 -1.76 1.20 6.60
N ALA A 12 -2.69 0.41 6.10
CA ALA A 12 -3.25 -0.77 6.74
C ALA A 12 -2.74 -2.04 6.06
N PHE A 13 -2.70 -3.13 6.83
CA PHE A 13 -2.28 -4.47 6.44
C PHE A 13 -3.18 -5.46 7.18
N THR A 14 -3.63 -6.54 6.54
CA THR A 14 -4.33 -7.62 7.25
C THR A 14 -3.33 -8.55 7.95
N GLN A 15 -2.11 -8.63 7.42
CA GLN A 15 -1.00 -9.39 8.00
C GLN A 15 0.03 -8.43 8.61
N CYS A 16 1.17 -8.20 7.96
CA CYS A 16 2.28 -7.44 8.51
C CYS A 16 2.92 -6.56 7.44
N ASP A 17 3.41 -5.38 7.86
CA ASP A 17 4.10 -4.45 6.99
C ASP A 17 5.38 -5.10 6.40
N PRO A 18 5.49 -5.27 5.07
CA PRO A 18 6.64 -5.92 4.45
C PRO A 18 7.95 -5.16 4.70
N ARG A 19 7.87 -3.86 4.99
CA ARG A 19 9.03 -2.99 5.29
C ARG A 19 9.66 -3.30 6.64
N TYR A 20 8.98 -4.05 7.51
CA TYR A 20 9.56 -4.52 8.76
C TYR A 20 10.61 -5.62 8.55
N TYR A 21 10.37 -6.52 7.58
CA TYR A 21 11.19 -7.71 7.36
C TYR A 21 12.32 -7.51 6.36
N ASP A 22 12.10 -6.68 5.34
CA ASP A 22 13.13 -6.35 4.34
C ASP A 22 13.56 -4.88 4.48
N LYS A 23 14.78 -4.70 4.99
CA LYS A 23 15.39 -3.37 5.17
C LYS A 23 15.58 -2.61 3.85
N ASN A 24 15.64 -3.29 2.70
CA ASN A 24 15.69 -2.62 1.41
C ASN A 24 14.36 -1.91 1.07
N LEU A 25 13.25 -2.32 1.70
CA LEU A 25 11.94 -1.73 1.48
C LEU A 25 11.66 -0.52 2.38
N GLU A 26 12.44 -0.27 3.43
CA GLU A 26 12.28 0.88 4.33
C GLU A 26 12.35 2.22 3.58
N ARG A 27 13.05 2.28 2.44
CA ARG A 27 13.10 3.47 1.59
C ARG A 27 11.74 3.89 1.01
N PHE A 28 10.79 2.97 0.91
CA PHE A 28 9.41 3.25 0.45
C PHE A 28 8.56 3.74 1.62
N ASN A 29 8.93 4.91 2.11
CA ASN A 29 8.44 5.51 3.35
C ASN A 29 7.09 6.22 3.22
N THR A 30 6.63 6.48 1.99
CA THR A 30 5.43 7.26 1.72
C THR A 30 4.35 6.38 1.11
N LEU A 31 3.17 6.31 1.74
CA LEU A 31 2.00 5.69 1.11
C LEU A 31 1.53 6.58 -0.04
N LEU A 32 1.50 6.04 -1.25
CA LEU A 32 0.98 6.74 -2.43
C LEU A 32 -0.53 6.50 -2.55
N LEU A 33 -0.92 5.23 -2.51
CA LEU A 33 -2.30 4.78 -2.67
C LEU A 33 -2.53 3.51 -1.84
N GLN A 34 -3.66 3.44 -1.17
CA GLN A 34 -4.19 2.23 -0.59
C GLN A 34 -5.57 1.96 -1.16
N LEU A 35 -5.83 0.69 -1.50
CA LEU A 35 -7.13 0.20 -1.95
C LEU A 35 -7.56 -0.92 -1.00
N ASP A 36 -8.68 -0.72 -0.33
CA ASP A 36 -9.35 -1.81 0.39
C ASP A 36 -10.31 -2.56 -0.53
N CYS A 37 -10.77 -3.73 -0.11
CA CYS A 37 -11.85 -4.40 -0.83
C CYS A 37 -13.13 -3.56 -0.83
N GLU A 38 -13.81 -3.49 -1.97
CA GLU A 38 -15.00 -2.68 -2.16
C GLU A 38 -15.99 -3.41 -3.08
N ASP A 39 -17.17 -3.72 -2.56
CA ASP A 39 -18.19 -4.51 -3.26
C ASP A 39 -18.78 -3.74 -4.44
N GLU A 40 -18.99 -2.41 -4.31
CA GLU A 40 -19.59 -1.59 -5.37
C GLU A 40 -18.76 -1.56 -6.65
N CYS A 41 -17.45 -1.76 -6.53
CA CYS A 41 -16.50 -1.74 -7.65
C CYS A 41 -15.99 -3.13 -8.03
N ASP A 42 -16.54 -4.21 -7.45
CA ASP A 42 -16.06 -5.59 -7.58
C ASP A 42 -14.54 -5.72 -7.30
N LEU A 43 -14.03 -4.97 -6.32
CA LEU A 43 -12.61 -4.95 -5.97
C LEU A 43 -12.34 -5.90 -4.79
N MET A 44 -11.58 -6.97 -5.05
CA MET A 44 -11.26 -7.98 -4.05
C MET A 44 -9.78 -8.36 -4.10
N PHE A 45 -9.14 -8.39 -2.94
CA PHE A 45 -7.78 -8.86 -2.75
C PHE A 45 -7.80 -10.15 -1.91
N GLY A 46 -7.87 -11.31 -2.56
CA GLY A 46 -7.90 -12.61 -1.88
C GLY A 46 -9.13 -12.75 -0.97
N ASP A 47 -8.89 -13.06 0.32
CA ASP A 47 -9.93 -13.11 1.35
C ASP A 47 -10.04 -11.76 2.09
N ALA A 48 -10.75 -10.81 1.46
CA ALA A 48 -11.03 -9.47 2.00
C ALA A 48 -9.77 -8.70 2.46
N GLY A 49 -8.74 -8.70 1.62
CA GLY A 49 -7.45 -8.06 1.86
C GLY A 49 -7.35 -6.58 1.53
N VAL A 50 -6.13 -6.06 1.60
CA VAL A 50 -5.81 -4.66 1.27
C VAL A 50 -4.57 -4.58 0.38
N ALA A 51 -4.58 -3.64 -0.57
CA ALA A 51 -3.44 -3.35 -1.42
C ALA A 51 -2.85 -1.97 -1.12
N ASN A 52 -1.53 -1.85 -1.21
CA ASN A 52 -0.79 -0.62 -0.96
C ASN A 52 0.25 -0.39 -2.06
N PHE A 53 0.43 0.88 -2.41
CA PHE A 53 1.51 1.39 -3.25
C PHE A 53 2.32 2.38 -2.44
N PHE A 54 3.62 2.14 -2.31
CA PHE A 54 4.53 3.01 -1.58
C PHE A 54 5.61 3.58 -2.50
N ILE A 55 6.05 4.78 -2.19
CA ILE A 55 7.11 5.49 -2.92
C ILE A 55 8.12 6.07 -1.93
N ASN A 56 9.35 6.32 -2.39
CA ASN A 56 10.29 7.14 -1.63
C ASN A 56 9.89 8.62 -1.76
N GLU A 57 9.91 9.36 -0.65
CA GLU A 57 9.52 10.78 -0.63
C GLU A 57 10.29 11.64 -1.65
N GLU A 58 11.59 11.39 -1.86
CA GLU A 58 12.40 12.16 -2.81
C GLU A 58 12.08 11.82 -4.27
N ASP A 59 11.70 10.58 -4.55
CA ASP A 59 11.22 10.16 -5.87
C ASP A 59 9.84 10.80 -6.15
N LEU A 60 8.97 10.89 -5.13
CA LEU A 60 7.67 11.59 -5.22
C LEU A 60 7.84 13.09 -5.52
N LYS A 61 8.76 13.79 -4.84
CA LYS A 61 9.05 15.22 -5.11
C LYS A 61 9.52 15.47 -6.54
N LYS A 62 10.20 14.49 -7.15
CA LYS A 62 10.69 14.53 -8.53
C LYS A 62 9.66 14.05 -9.56
N LEU A 63 8.48 13.62 -9.11
CA LEU A 63 7.48 12.96 -9.95
C LEU A 63 8.02 11.70 -10.66
N ASP A 64 9.00 11.03 -10.04
CA ASP A 64 9.61 9.81 -10.56
C ASP A 64 8.91 8.57 -9.97
N PHE A 65 7.92 8.06 -10.71
CA PHE A 65 7.18 6.87 -10.34
C PHE A 65 7.79 5.57 -10.89
N THR A 66 9.04 5.58 -11.37
CA THR A 66 9.70 4.36 -11.88
C THR A 66 10.03 3.35 -10.78
N LYS A 67 9.97 3.78 -9.50
CA LYS A 67 10.23 2.95 -8.32
C LYS A 67 9.06 3.06 -7.35
N VAL A 68 8.14 2.13 -7.42
CA VAL A 68 7.01 2.00 -6.50
C VAL A 68 7.02 0.58 -5.92
N LEU A 69 6.88 0.48 -4.60
CA LEU A 69 6.65 -0.79 -3.93
C LEU A 69 5.16 -1.08 -3.95
N TYR A 70 4.78 -2.18 -4.57
CA TYR A 70 3.43 -2.72 -4.50
C TYR A 70 3.38 -3.87 -3.48
N ASN A 71 2.40 -3.83 -2.59
CA ASN A 71 2.08 -4.89 -1.63
C ASN A 71 0.58 -5.18 -1.66
N TRP A 72 0.21 -6.43 -1.41
CA TRP A 72 -1.13 -6.77 -0.97
C TRP A 72 -1.06 -7.96 -0.01
N ASP A 73 -1.97 -7.99 0.95
CA ASP A 73 -2.18 -9.12 1.84
C ASP A 73 -3.67 -9.37 2.08
N CYS A 74 -4.02 -10.58 2.53
CA CYS A 74 -5.38 -10.95 2.91
C CYS A 74 -5.37 -11.84 4.17
N CYS A 75 -6.55 -12.17 4.69
CA CYS A 75 -6.69 -13.12 5.80
C CYS A 75 -6.36 -14.56 5.35
#